data_AF-A0A6L3ZGE9-F1
#
_entry.id   AF-A0A6L3ZGE9-F1
#
_cell.length_a   1.000
_cell.length_b   1.000
_cell.length_c   1.000
_cell.angle_alpha   90.00
_cell.angle_beta   90.00
_cell.angle_gamma   90.00
#
_symmetry.space_group_name_H-M   'P 1'
#
loop_
_entity.id
_entity.type
_entity.pdbx_description
1 polymer ?
#
loop_
_entity_poly.entity_id
_entity_poly.type
_entity_poly.pdbx_seq_one_letter_code
_entity_poly.pdbx_strand_id
1 'polypeptide(L)'
;MSTVKITACDNQLILVATTWEKSYLVANIQSGNGNSVDVTLDLDYAKQFSGTVNLDGVNQPLSGTYSVTIPEEKVNLSMIGINWGGAADLAVNLDGKDYKYSKNPTPAMIIPLGDPYVDDNTGMQSMMVSLK
;
A
#
# COMPACT_ATOMS: atom_id res chain seq x y z
N MET A 1 -2.87 -8.11 15.68
CA MET A 1 -1.73 -7.38 15.09
C MET A 1 -1.39 -8.05 13.78
N SER A 2 -1.20 -7.27 12.72
CA SER A 2 -0.78 -7.75 11.40
C SER A 2 0.46 -6.99 10.96
N THR A 3 1.29 -7.63 10.14
CA THR A 3 2.53 -7.03 9.66
C THR A 3 2.48 -6.87 8.15
N VAL A 4 2.80 -5.67 7.69
CA VAL A 4 2.94 -5.34 6.26
C VAL A 4 4.41 -5.04 5.99
N LYS A 5 5.07 -5.85 5.16
CA LYS A 5 6.42 -5.56 4.67
C LYS A 5 6.36 -5.03 3.26
N ILE A 6 7.10 -3.96 3.00
CA ILE A 6 7.17 -3.29 1.71
C ILE A 6 8.60 -3.41 1.24
N THR A 7 8.78 -4.13 0.14
CA THR A 7 10.10 -4.57 -0.37
C THR A 7 10.46 -3.97 -1.73
N ALA A 8 9.48 -3.35 -2.39
CA ALA A 8 9.70 -2.54 -3.59
C ALA A 8 8.65 -1.43 -3.63
N CYS A 9 9.08 -0.22 -4.03
CA CYS A 9 8.24 0.94 -4.23
C CYS A 9 8.88 1.89 -5.24
N ASP A 10 9.01 1.49 -6.50
CA ASP A 10 9.36 2.43 -7.55
C ASP A 10 8.13 3.28 -7.88
N ASN A 11 8.26 4.56 -7.59
CA ASN A 11 7.29 5.64 -7.63
C ASN A 11 6.61 5.95 -6.29
N GLN A 12 5.36 5.54 -6.08
CA GLN A 12 4.64 5.82 -4.85
C GLN A 12 3.62 4.73 -4.53
N LEU A 13 3.61 4.29 -3.28
CA LEU A 13 2.71 3.30 -2.73
C LEU A 13 1.89 3.92 -1.60
N ILE A 14 0.58 3.79 -1.70
CA ILE A 14 -0.36 4.23 -0.68
C ILE A 14 -1.12 3.01 -0.14
N LEU A 15 -1.17 2.87 1.18
CA LEU A 15 -2.00 1.88 1.86
C LEU A 15 -3.21 2.57 2.49
N VAL A 16 -4.38 2.02 2.23
CA VAL A 16 -5.65 2.52 2.80
C VAL A 16 -6.33 1.39 3.56
N ALA A 17 -6.61 1.60 4.84
CA ALA A 17 -7.51 0.74 5.59
C ALA A 17 -8.92 1.30 5.49
N THR A 18 -9.88 0.51 5.04
CA THR A 18 -11.28 0.90 4.87
C THR A 18 -12.15 0.08 5.79
N THR A 19 -13.04 0.76 6.48
CA THR A 19 -14.09 0.19 7.33
C THR A 19 -15.44 0.53 6.72
N TRP A 20 -16.53 0.11 7.35
CA TRP A 20 -17.86 0.44 6.83
C TRP A 20 -18.22 1.93 7.04
N GLU A 21 -17.59 2.63 7.99
CA GLU A 21 -17.82 4.05 8.24
C GLU A 21 -16.80 4.97 7.59
N LYS A 22 -15.53 4.55 7.57
CA LYS A 22 -14.38 5.45 7.35
C LYS A 22 -13.26 4.77 6.56
N SER A 23 -12.36 5.60 6.03
CA SER A 23 -11.09 5.14 5.46
C SER A 23 -9.93 5.88 6.12
N TYR A 24 -8.81 5.18 6.26
CA TYR A 24 -7.60 5.64 6.93
C TYR A 24 -6.41 5.44 6.00
N LEU A 25 -5.68 6.53 5.73
CA LEU A 25 -4.43 6.47 4.99
C LEU A 25 -3.34 5.91 5.91
N VAL A 26 -3.06 4.60 5.83
CA VAL A 26 -2.12 3.92 6.73
C VAL A 26 -0.69 4.33 6.41
N ALA A 27 -0.34 4.31 5.13
CA ALA A 27 0.99 4.68 4.67
C ALA A 27 0.94 5.39 3.33
N ASN A 28 1.89 6.30 3.14
CA ASN A 28 2.18 7.00 1.90
C ASN A 28 3.70 7.02 1.72
N ILE A 29 4.19 6.15 0.84
CA ILE A 29 5.61 5.89 0.67
C ILE A 29 5.98 6.27 -0.75
N GLN A 30 6.95 7.15 -0.89
CA GLN A 30 7.52 7.54 -2.17
C GLN A 30 8.93 6.98 -2.25
N SER A 31 9.27 6.35 -3.37
CA SER A 31 10.65 5.94 -3.67
C SER A 31 10.85 5.94 -5.18
N GLY A 32 12.10 5.96 -5.62
CA GLY A 32 12.43 6.04 -7.03
C GLY A 32 13.92 5.85 -7.25
N ASN A 33 14.34 6.02 -8.50
CA ASN A 33 15.75 5.88 -8.90
C ASN A 33 16.37 4.51 -8.53
N GLY A 34 15.56 3.46 -8.38
CA GLY A 34 16.02 2.14 -7.98
C GLY A 34 16.55 2.07 -6.55
N ASN A 35 16.18 3.02 -5.68
CA ASN A 35 16.52 2.97 -4.27
C ASN A 35 15.89 1.75 -3.59
N SER A 36 16.63 1.10 -2.70
CA SER A 36 16.13 -0.07 -1.96
C SER A 36 15.04 0.33 -0.96
N VAL A 37 14.03 -0.53 -0.82
CA VAL A 37 12.92 -0.36 0.13
C VAL A 37 12.83 -1.59 1.01
N ASP A 38 12.96 -1.42 2.33
CA ASP A 38 12.78 -2.45 3.35
C ASP A 38 12.01 -1.87 4.55
N VAL A 39 10.72 -1.60 4.32
CA VAL A 39 9.85 -0.95 5.31
C VAL A 39 8.90 -1.98 5.90
N THR A 40 8.86 -2.08 7.22
CA THR A 40 7.87 -2.89 7.95
C THR A 40 6.87 -1.97 8.64
N LEU A 41 5.58 -2.22 8.43
CA LEU A 41 4.50 -1.59 9.16
C LEU A 41 3.86 -2.62 10.09
N ASP A 42 3.85 -2.27 11.37
CA ASP A 42 3.20 -3.03 12.42
C ASP A 42 1.82 -2.45 12.66
N LEU A 43 0.78 -3.16 12.21
CA LEU A 43 -0.61 -2.74 12.35
C LEU A 43 -1.14 -3.21 13.70
N ASP A 44 -1.27 -2.25 14.61
CA ASP A 44 -1.91 -2.44 15.90
C ASP A 44 -3.40 -2.11 15.81
N TYR A 45 -4.25 -2.97 16.36
CA TYR A 45 -5.69 -2.78 16.32
C TYR A 45 -6.12 -2.17 17.64
N ALA A 46 -6.49 -0.90 17.64
CA ALA A 46 -7.02 -0.23 18.83
C ALA A 46 -8.03 0.86 18.46
N LYS A 47 -8.63 1.50 19.46
CA LYS A 47 -9.81 2.38 19.26
C LYS A 47 -9.56 3.63 18.42
N GLN A 48 -8.31 4.07 18.26
CA GLN A 48 -7.99 5.34 17.62
C GLN A 48 -6.87 5.18 16.59
N PHE A 49 -7.11 5.70 15.39
CA PHE A 49 -6.10 5.76 14.34
C PHE A 49 -4.92 6.64 14.76
N SER A 50 -3.69 6.14 14.66
CA SER A 50 -2.48 6.84 15.14
C SER A 50 -1.92 7.87 14.14
N GLY A 51 -2.42 7.88 12.90
CA GLY A 51 -1.91 8.73 11.83
C GLY A 51 -1.17 7.95 10.74
N THR A 52 -0.84 8.65 9.66
CA THR A 52 -0.22 8.08 8.46
C THR A 52 1.30 8.01 8.60
N VAL A 53 1.89 6.89 8.20
CA VAL A 53 3.34 6.79 7.96
C VAL A 53 3.67 7.42 6.60
N ASN A 54 4.37 8.55 6.61
CA ASN A 54 4.82 9.23 5.40
C ASN A 54 6.34 9.06 5.26
N LEU A 55 6.78 8.45 4.17
CA LEU A 55 8.20 8.24 3.87
C LEU A 55 8.55 8.74 2.47
N ASP A 56 9.68 9.42 2.36
CA ASP A 56 10.25 9.90 1.09
C ASP A 56 11.66 9.35 0.90
N GLY A 57 11.76 8.38 0.01
CA GLY A 57 12.95 7.70 -0.47
C GLY A 57 13.24 7.97 -1.93
N VAL A 58 12.70 9.04 -2.52
CA VAL A 58 12.93 9.32 -3.95
C VAL A 58 14.42 9.39 -4.28
N ASN A 59 15.21 9.95 -3.36
CA ASN A 59 16.65 10.17 -3.53
C ASN A 59 17.51 9.38 -2.52
N GLN A 60 16.93 8.43 -1.79
CA GLN A 60 17.64 7.67 -0.76
C GLN A 60 16.93 6.34 -0.44
N PRO A 61 17.66 5.31 0.02
CA PRO A 61 17.05 4.09 0.54
C PRO A 61 16.04 4.33 1.66
N LEU A 62 15.00 3.51 1.72
CA LEU A 62 14.07 3.44 2.84
C LEU A 62 14.23 2.15 3.62
N SER A 63 14.36 2.26 4.94
CA SER A 63 14.32 1.11 5.83
C SER A 63 13.76 1.47 7.19
N GLY A 64 13.15 0.52 7.88
CA GLY A 64 12.72 0.67 9.27
C GLY A 64 11.38 0.01 9.58
N THR A 65 11.06 -0.03 10.87
CA THR A 65 9.79 -0.53 11.39
C THR A 65 8.97 0.63 11.95
N TYR A 66 7.70 0.70 11.56
CA TYR A 66 6.78 1.77 11.96
C TYR A 66 5.48 1.17 12.47
N SER A 67 5.03 1.60 13.64
CA SER A 67 3.74 1.16 14.18
C SER A 67 2.63 2.08 13.72
N VAL A 68 1.52 1.51 13.25
CA VAL A 68 0.29 2.24 12.91
C VAL A 68 -0.87 1.59 13.64
N THR A 69 -1.53 2.36 14.49
CA THR A 69 -2.79 1.95 15.11
C THR A 69 -3.92 2.18 14.12
N ILE A 70 -4.72 1.15 13.87
CA ILE A 70 -5.96 1.20 13.07
C ILE A 70 -7.14 0.73 13.94
N PRO A 71 -8.37 1.23 13.70
CA PRO A 71 -9.56 0.77 14.42
C PRO A 71 -9.72 -0.75 14.43
N GLU A 72 -10.09 -1.30 15.60
CA GLU A 72 -10.36 -2.74 15.84
C GLU A 72 -11.54 -3.34 15.06
N GLU A 73 -12.27 -2.52 14.30
CA GLU A 73 -13.33 -3.03 13.44
C GLU A 73 -12.75 -3.81 12.25
N LYS A 74 -13.57 -4.66 11.62
CA LYS A 74 -13.15 -5.38 10.41
C LYS A 74 -12.74 -4.36 9.35
N VAL A 75 -11.45 -4.33 9.05
CA VAL A 75 -10.88 -3.46 8.02
C VAL A 75 -10.56 -4.27 6.76
N ASN A 76 -10.69 -3.64 5.61
CA ASN A 76 -10.11 -4.07 4.35
C ASN A 76 -8.88 -3.22 4.06
N LEU A 77 -7.75 -3.86 3.71
CA LEU A 77 -6.52 -3.14 3.37
C LEU A 77 -6.34 -3.09 1.85
N SER A 78 -6.32 -1.88 1.28
CA SER A 78 -6.08 -1.65 -0.14
C SER A 78 -4.70 -1.06 -0.38
N MET A 79 -4.07 -1.47 -1.49
CA MET A 79 -2.81 -0.91 -2.00
C MET A 79 -3.10 -0.11 -3.27
N ILE A 80 -2.58 1.12 -3.32
CA ILE A 80 -2.67 2.03 -4.47
C ILE A 80 -1.25 2.34 -4.92
N GLY A 81 -0.98 2.17 -6.21
CA GLY A 81 0.31 2.44 -6.83
C GLY A 81 0.23 3.65 -7.75
N ILE A 82 0.96 4.72 -7.46
CA ILE A 82 1.03 5.91 -8.31
C ILE A 82 2.37 5.87 -9.06
N ASN A 83 2.33 5.82 -10.39
CA ASN A 83 3.51 5.93 -11.26
C ASN A 83 3.63 7.36 -11.79
N TRP A 84 4.67 8.09 -11.38
CA TRP A 84 4.97 9.45 -11.86
C TRP A 84 5.99 9.48 -13.01
N GLY A 85 6.51 8.32 -13.42
CA GLY A 85 7.32 8.14 -14.63
C GLY A 85 8.23 6.91 -14.55
N GLY A 86 8.69 6.45 -15.73
CA GLY A 86 9.64 5.32 -15.80
C GLY A 86 9.02 3.97 -15.43
N ALA A 87 9.88 3.04 -15.00
CA ALA A 87 9.46 1.72 -14.55
C ALA A 87 8.74 1.81 -13.19
N ALA A 88 7.73 0.95 -12.99
CA ALA A 88 7.04 0.82 -11.71
C ALA A 88 7.14 -0.62 -11.22
N ASP A 89 7.58 -0.77 -9.97
CA ASP A 89 7.66 -2.02 -9.23
C ASP A 89 7.23 -1.79 -7.78
N LEU A 90 6.17 -2.49 -7.37
CA LEU A 90 5.57 -2.40 -6.05
C LEU A 90 5.48 -3.81 -5.48
N ALA A 91 5.98 -4.01 -4.25
CA ALA A 91 5.92 -5.29 -3.59
C ALA A 91 5.56 -5.13 -2.11
N VAL A 92 4.46 -5.77 -1.71
CA VAL A 92 3.94 -5.80 -0.34
C VAL A 92 3.74 -7.25 0.09
N ASN A 93 4.22 -7.61 1.27
CA ASN A 93 3.91 -8.86 1.94
C ASN A 93 3.03 -8.56 3.15
N LEU A 94 1.81 -9.07 3.18
CA LEU A 94 0.90 -8.96 4.32
C LEU A 94 0.81 -10.33 4.99
N ASP A 95 1.28 -10.42 6.24
CA ASP A 95 1.25 -11.64 7.05
C ASP A 95 1.78 -12.89 6.31
N GLY A 96 2.87 -12.72 5.55
CA GLY A 96 3.50 -13.79 4.79
C GLY A 96 2.96 -14.00 3.37
N LYS A 97 1.90 -13.29 2.97
CA LYS A 97 1.35 -13.35 1.62
C LYS A 97 1.86 -12.20 0.76
N ASP A 98 2.51 -12.54 -0.36
CA ASP A 98 3.05 -11.58 -1.33
C ASP A 98 1.98 -11.00 -2.27
N TYR A 99 2.10 -9.71 -2.51
CA TYR A 99 1.35 -8.92 -3.49
C TYR A 99 2.35 -8.07 -4.27
N LYS A 100 2.37 -8.24 -5.58
CA LYS A 100 3.35 -7.60 -6.45
C LYS A 100 2.68 -6.97 -7.65
N TYR A 101 3.20 -5.84 -8.06
CA TYR A 101 2.86 -5.18 -9.31
C TYR A 101 4.15 -4.71 -9.96
N SER A 102 4.46 -5.25 -11.14
CA SER A 102 5.56 -4.78 -11.97
C SER A 102 5.06 -4.55 -13.38
N LYS A 103 5.18 -3.32 -13.89
CA LYS A 103 4.79 -2.98 -15.26
C LYS A 103 5.62 -1.81 -15.79
N ASN A 104 6.02 -1.93 -17.05
CA ASN A 104 6.84 -0.95 -17.77
C ASN A 104 6.34 -0.87 -19.23
N PRO A 105 6.07 0.29 -19.84
CA PRO A 105 5.76 1.62 -19.27
C PRO A 105 4.25 1.90 -19.32
N THR A 106 3.64 2.32 -18.21
CA THR A 106 2.23 2.81 -18.19
C THR A 106 2.04 3.96 -17.21
N PRO A 107 1.19 4.96 -17.53
CA PRO A 107 0.90 6.12 -16.67
C PRO A 107 0.20 5.73 -15.35
N ALA A 108 0.21 6.66 -14.38
CA ALA A 108 -0.28 6.53 -13.01
C ALA A 108 -1.60 5.73 -12.87
N MET A 109 -1.66 4.80 -11.90
CA MET A 109 -2.91 4.10 -11.56
C MET A 109 -3.65 4.84 -10.43
N ILE A 110 -4.79 5.46 -10.75
CA ILE A 110 -5.87 5.70 -9.79
C ILE A 110 -7.10 5.01 -10.38
N ILE A 111 -7.62 3.97 -9.73
CA ILE A 111 -8.79 3.24 -10.23
C ILE A 111 -9.81 3.09 -9.08
N PRO A 112 -11.03 3.63 -9.22
CA PRO A 112 -12.08 3.52 -8.21
C PRO A 112 -12.76 2.13 -8.25
N LEU A 113 -13.08 1.56 -7.07
CA LEU A 113 -13.80 0.30 -6.94
C LEU A 113 -15.27 0.57 -6.56
N GLY A 114 -16.19 0.18 -7.44
CA GLY A 114 -17.62 0.25 -7.14
C GLY A 114 -18.55 0.17 -8.37
N ASP A 115 -18.40 -0.83 -9.24
CA ASP A 115 -19.51 -1.40 -10.03
C ASP A 115 -19.03 -2.70 -10.73
N PRO A 116 -19.85 -3.76 -10.84
CA PRO A 116 -19.43 -5.08 -11.29
C PRO A 116 -19.46 -5.24 -12.82
N TYR A 117 -18.92 -4.27 -13.56
CA TYR A 117 -18.79 -4.42 -15.02
C TYR A 117 -17.72 -3.52 -15.62
N VAL A 118 -16.45 -3.97 -15.61
CA VAL A 118 -15.44 -3.52 -16.58
C VAL A 118 -14.50 -4.69 -16.85
N ASP A 119 -14.78 -5.39 -17.96
CA ASP A 119 -13.89 -6.41 -18.54
C ASP A 119 -13.00 -5.73 -19.58
N ASP A 120 -11.84 -5.25 -19.14
CA ASP A 120 -10.68 -4.97 -19.98
C ASP A 120 -9.40 -4.73 -19.15
N ASN A 121 -8.74 -5.84 -18.84
CA ASN A 121 -7.28 -6.01 -18.83
C ASN A 121 -6.39 -4.98 -18.09
N THR A 122 -5.90 -5.43 -16.93
CA THR A 122 -4.52 -5.23 -16.40
C THR A 122 -4.17 -4.00 -15.55
N GLY A 123 -5.08 -3.55 -14.69
CA GLY A 123 -4.74 -2.62 -13.60
C GLY A 123 -5.78 -2.69 -12.49
N MET A 124 -5.37 -3.18 -11.32
CA MET A 124 -6.05 -3.31 -10.01
C MET A 124 -6.00 -4.75 -9.51
N GLN A 125 -5.17 -4.99 -8.49
CA GLN A 125 -5.46 -6.03 -7.52
C GLN A 125 -6.06 -5.34 -6.30
N SER A 126 -7.40 -5.27 -6.27
CA SER A 126 -8.09 -4.94 -5.02
C SER A 126 -7.96 -6.15 -4.10
N MET A 127 -7.16 -5.98 -3.05
CA MET A 127 -6.96 -7.03 -2.08
C MET A 127 -7.96 -6.82 -0.93
N MET A 128 -9.16 -7.40 -1.03
CA MET A 128 -10.02 -7.48 0.15
C MET A 128 -9.50 -8.59 1.06
N VAL A 129 -8.55 -8.25 1.92
CA VAL A 129 -8.23 -9.09 3.08
C VAL A 129 -9.03 -8.57 4.25
N SER A 130 -10.00 -9.36 4.69
CA SER A 130 -10.63 -9.18 5.99
C SER A 130 -9.62 -9.60 7.06
N LEU A 131 -9.08 -8.60 7.74
CA LEU A 131 -8.25 -8.81 8.93
C LEU A 131 -9.19 -9.19 10.10
N LYS A 132 -8.77 -10.18 10.90
CA LYS A 132 -9.56 -10.75 12.00
C LYS A 132 -9.34 -10.01 13.30
#